data_AF-A0AAE1GS55-F1
#
_entry.id   AF-A0AAE1GS55-F1
#
_cell.length_a   1.000
_cell.length_b   1.000
_cell.length_c   1.000
_cell.angle_alpha   90.00
_cell.angle_beta   90.00
_cell.angle_gamma   90.00
#
_symmetry.space_group_name_H-M   'P 1'
#
loop_
_entity.id
_entity.type
_entity.pdbx_description
1 polymer ?
#
loop_
_entity_poly.entity_id
_entity_poly.type
_entity_poly.pdbx_seq_one_letter_code
_entity_poly.pdbx_strand_id
1 'polypeptide(L)'
;MEVQSSTISAAGTESPPHADTNKETVSNGTSSDAEVQNLSKRMQRKMRKRENWLAKLPEKRAKEREKMKLKRKAARENNEILPSRKHLKQCTMANSSCHIRVAIDLDFDDLMNPRDLGKCVKQLMRCYTLNRRAANPMQLYFTSFNGKSQQEMSKNNGYSNWDVHFKEEMYTEVFQTEDIVYLTSESDNVVTTLDESKVYIIGGLVDHNGHKGLCHKLAEEKKIAHAQLPISEFLELKTRKVLTIDHVFEILLGVSAGLTWKDAFLKVLPQRKMAVGKQEDSCSNSTEESCSKLQTQCQNTEIVVGKEEDKTQNSTMETCPISSTECKNTTKLDPLVSGEKETSSS
;
A
#
# COMPACT_ATOMS: atom_id res chain seq x y z
N MET A 1 6.51 46.97 62.10
CA MET A 1 5.25 46.66 61.41
C MET A 1 5.51 45.42 60.59
N GLU A 2 5.67 44.28 61.28
CA GLU A 2 4.61 43.37 61.75
C GLU A 2 4.35 42.29 60.70
N VAL A 3 4.84 41.05 60.87
CA VAL A 3 4.20 39.88 61.54
C VAL A 3 2.71 39.74 61.17
N GLN A 4 2.12 38.60 60.78
CA GLN A 4 2.40 37.15 60.92
C GLN A 4 1.99 36.43 59.59
N SER A 5 2.51 35.28 59.15
CA SER A 5 2.54 33.92 59.74
C SER A 5 1.16 33.32 60.09
N SER A 6 0.59 32.50 59.21
CA SER A 6 -0.39 31.47 59.61
C SER A 6 -0.48 30.30 58.62
N THR A 7 0.03 29.16 59.10
CA THR A 7 -0.33 27.79 58.75
C THR A 7 -1.83 27.56 58.50
N ILE A 8 -2.17 26.67 57.56
CA ILE A 8 -3.44 25.91 57.57
C ILE A 8 -3.12 24.41 57.49
N SER A 9 -3.79 23.64 58.35
CA SER A 9 -3.54 22.22 58.63
C SER A 9 -4.19 21.27 57.63
N ALA A 10 -3.80 20.00 57.73
CA ALA A 10 -4.45 18.86 57.08
C ALA A 10 -5.72 18.38 57.82
N ALA A 11 -6.36 17.36 57.22
CA ALA A 11 -7.51 16.56 57.67
C ALA A 11 -8.91 17.15 57.39
N GLY A 12 -9.79 16.29 56.87
CA GLY A 12 -11.15 16.65 56.43
C GLY A 12 -11.73 15.68 55.39
N THR A 13 -11.74 14.38 55.67
CA THR A 13 -12.47 13.39 54.86
C THR A 13 -13.96 13.43 55.24
N GLU A 14 -14.81 13.98 54.38
CA GLU A 14 -16.26 13.86 54.52
C GLU A 14 -16.89 13.27 53.26
N SER A 15 -17.68 12.21 53.47
CA SER A 15 -18.43 11.51 52.42
C SER A 15 -19.81 12.15 52.27
N PRO A 16 -20.40 12.21 51.06
CA PRO A 16 -21.82 12.52 50.90
C PRO A 16 -22.69 11.43 51.56
N PRO A 17 -23.91 11.77 52.01
CA PRO A 17 -24.65 10.95 52.96
C PRO A 17 -25.28 9.68 52.33
N HIS A 18 -25.45 8.67 53.19
CA HIS A 18 -26.37 7.57 52.95
C HIS A 18 -27.80 8.09 52.74
N ALA A 19 -28.48 7.57 51.73
CA ALA A 19 -29.94 7.55 51.65
C ALA A 19 -30.42 6.12 51.92
N ASP A 20 -31.53 6.01 52.67
CA ASP A 20 -31.92 4.76 53.32
C ASP A 20 -32.25 3.60 52.37
N THR A 21 -31.99 2.40 52.90
CA THR A 21 -32.52 1.14 52.37
C THR A 21 -34.04 1.19 52.23
N ASN A 22 -34.53 0.84 51.04
CA ASN A 22 -35.85 0.21 50.95
C ASN A 22 -35.73 -1.15 50.25
N LYS A 23 -36.44 -2.15 50.79
CA LYS A 23 -36.14 -3.57 50.62
C LYS A 23 -37.24 -4.24 49.80
N GLU A 24 -37.10 -4.23 48.48
CA GLU A 24 -37.96 -5.02 47.59
C GLU A 24 -37.19 -6.08 46.80
N THR A 25 -37.40 -7.32 47.26
CA THR A 25 -37.59 -8.55 46.47
C THR A 25 -36.96 -8.67 45.09
N VAL A 26 -36.08 -9.68 45.00
CA VAL A 26 -35.64 -10.36 43.77
C VAL A 26 -36.82 -10.65 42.84
N SER A 27 -36.75 -10.13 41.62
CA SER A 27 -37.43 -10.71 40.46
C SER A 27 -36.42 -10.90 39.33
N ASN A 28 -36.55 -12.00 38.60
CA ASN A 28 -35.50 -12.58 37.76
C ASN A 28 -35.88 -12.47 36.28
N GLY A 29 -34.99 -11.92 35.45
CA GLY A 29 -35.00 -12.10 33.99
C GLY A 29 -35.82 -11.12 33.13
N THR A 30 -35.43 -11.07 31.85
CA THR A 30 -36.15 -10.48 30.70
C THR A 30 -36.48 -8.97 30.72
N SER A 31 -35.48 -8.13 30.47
CA SER A 31 -35.68 -6.76 29.93
C SER A 31 -34.86 -6.43 28.67
N SER A 32 -33.77 -7.14 28.39
CA SER A 32 -32.83 -6.80 27.30
C SER A 32 -33.37 -7.00 25.87
N ASP A 33 -34.33 -7.91 25.65
CA ASP A 33 -34.89 -8.17 24.31
C ASP A 33 -35.94 -7.14 23.89
N ALA A 34 -36.65 -6.51 24.84
CA ALA A 34 -37.71 -5.55 24.54
C ALA A 34 -37.17 -4.24 23.95
N GLU A 35 -36.04 -3.73 24.47
CA GLU A 35 -35.42 -2.51 23.95
C GLU A 35 -34.87 -2.68 22.53
N VAL A 36 -34.38 -3.88 22.18
CA VAL A 36 -33.85 -4.16 20.84
C VAL A 36 -34.95 -4.12 19.77
N GLN A 37 -36.20 -4.47 20.10
CA GLN A 37 -37.31 -4.45 19.15
C GLN A 37 -37.74 -3.04 18.73
N ASN A 38 -37.58 -2.03 19.60
CA ASN A 38 -37.91 -0.63 19.29
C ASN A 38 -36.86 0.11 18.44
N LEU A 39 -35.74 -0.55 18.10
CA LEU A 39 -34.69 0.04 17.28
C LEU A 39 -34.99 -0.13 15.78
N SER A 40 -34.75 0.93 14.99
CA SER A 40 -34.81 0.85 13.52
C SER A 40 -34.03 -0.36 12.99
N LYS A 41 -34.58 -1.07 11.99
CA LYS A 41 -33.95 -2.22 11.31
C LYS A 41 -32.49 -1.96 10.90
N ARG A 42 -32.14 -0.70 10.60
CA ARG A 42 -30.75 -0.26 10.29
C ARG A 42 -29.82 -0.31 11.51
N MET A 43 -30.31 0.06 12.69
CA MET A 43 -29.58 0.04 13.96
C MET A 43 -29.45 -1.39 14.50
N GLN A 44 -30.51 -2.21 14.43
CA GLN A 44 -30.44 -3.65 14.71
C GLN A 44 -29.40 -4.36 13.83
N ARG A 45 -29.36 -4.07 12.52
CA ARG A 45 -28.34 -4.61 11.60
C ARG A 45 -26.92 -4.13 11.96
N LYS A 46 -26.76 -2.93 12.51
CA LYS A 46 -25.47 -2.39 12.99
C LYS A 46 -25.02 -3.09 14.29
N MET A 47 -25.94 -3.34 15.22
CA MET A 47 -25.71 -4.10 16.46
C MET A 47 -25.25 -5.53 16.16
N ARG A 48 -26.05 -6.29 15.38
CA ARG A 48 -25.71 -7.66 14.96
C ARG A 48 -24.37 -7.76 14.21
N LYS A 49 -24.02 -6.74 13.42
CA LYS A 49 -22.71 -6.66 12.75
C LYS A 49 -21.56 -6.41 13.74
N ARG A 50 -21.79 -5.64 14.82
CA ARG A 50 -20.83 -5.43 15.92
C ARG A 50 -20.64 -6.70 16.75
N GLU A 51 -21.72 -7.38 17.12
CA GLU A 51 -21.69 -8.68 17.82
C GLU A 51 -20.94 -9.74 17.01
N ASN A 52 -21.30 -9.94 15.74
CA ASN A 52 -20.60 -10.86 14.85
C ASN A 52 -19.10 -10.50 14.65
N TRP A 53 -18.75 -9.21 14.72
CA TRP A 53 -17.35 -8.78 14.68
C TRP A 53 -16.62 -9.08 15.99
N LEU A 54 -17.25 -8.83 17.14
CA LEU A 54 -16.71 -9.16 18.47
C LEU A 54 -16.51 -10.67 18.63
N ALA A 55 -17.48 -11.50 18.20
CA ALA A 55 -17.39 -12.96 18.24
C ALA A 55 -16.24 -13.51 17.37
N LYS A 56 -15.97 -12.89 16.22
CA LYS A 56 -14.85 -13.28 15.33
C LYS A 56 -13.51 -12.65 15.72
N LEU A 57 -13.49 -11.73 16.68
CA LEU A 57 -12.27 -11.00 17.07
C LEU A 57 -11.21 -11.89 17.74
N PRO A 58 -11.53 -12.85 18.64
CA PRO A 58 -10.56 -13.79 19.20
C PRO A 58 -9.92 -14.68 18.11
N GLU A 59 -10.74 -15.25 17.23
CA GLU A 59 -10.28 -16.09 16.11
C GLU A 59 -9.34 -15.31 15.19
N LYS A 60 -9.72 -14.07 14.81
CA LYS A 60 -8.87 -13.20 14.00
C LYS A 60 -7.54 -12.87 14.70
N ARG A 61 -7.57 -12.56 16.01
CA ARG A 61 -6.36 -12.32 16.81
C ARG A 61 -5.48 -13.56 16.93
N ALA A 62 -6.05 -14.76 17.00
CA ALA A 62 -5.29 -16.01 17.02
C ALA A 62 -4.57 -16.24 15.68
N LYS A 63 -5.29 -16.13 14.56
CA LYS A 63 -4.73 -16.22 13.19
C LYS A 63 -3.65 -15.17 12.93
N GLU A 64 -3.83 -13.93 13.39
CA GLU A 64 -2.80 -12.88 13.29
C GLU A 64 -1.55 -13.21 14.15
N ARG A 65 -1.72 -13.74 15.37
CA ARG A 65 -0.60 -14.18 16.22
C ARG A 65 0.17 -15.33 15.60
N GLU A 66 -0.51 -16.31 15.02
CA GLU A 66 0.09 -17.44 14.32
C GLU A 66 0.87 -16.99 13.07
N LYS A 67 0.26 -16.16 12.21
CA LYS A 67 0.94 -15.56 11.05
C LYS A 67 2.19 -14.77 11.45
N MET A 68 2.15 -14.06 12.59
CA MET A 68 3.32 -13.35 13.13
C MET A 68 4.38 -14.29 13.72
N LYS A 69 4.02 -15.45 14.28
CA LYS A 69 4.98 -16.49 14.68
C LYS A 69 5.68 -17.09 13.45
N LEU A 70 4.92 -17.48 12.43
CA LEU A 70 5.44 -17.99 11.16
C LEU A 70 6.39 -16.99 10.49
N LYS A 71 6.00 -15.71 10.37
CA LYS A 71 6.89 -14.67 9.81
C LYS A 71 8.18 -14.49 10.62
N ARG A 72 8.12 -14.58 11.96
CA ARG A 72 9.32 -14.52 12.83
C ARG A 72 10.20 -15.77 12.71
N LYS A 73 9.64 -16.93 12.40
CA LYS A 73 10.40 -18.15 12.15
C LYS A 73 11.13 -18.05 10.82
N ALA A 74 10.42 -17.77 9.72
CA ALA A 74 11.01 -17.61 8.40
C ALA A 74 12.11 -16.52 8.37
N ALA A 75 11.88 -15.38 9.03
CA ALA A 75 12.90 -14.33 9.10
C ALA A 75 14.17 -14.76 9.88
N ARG A 76 14.06 -15.65 10.88
CA ARG A 76 15.24 -16.23 11.55
C ARG A 76 15.95 -17.24 10.66
N GLU A 77 15.22 -18.03 9.89
CA GLU A 77 15.76 -19.01 8.96
C GLU A 77 16.51 -18.33 7.79
N ASN A 78 16.01 -17.19 7.33
CA ASN A 78 16.63 -16.38 6.26
C ASN A 78 17.67 -15.35 6.76
N ASN A 79 17.95 -15.26 8.07
CA ASN A 79 18.72 -14.17 8.69
C ASN A 79 18.19 -12.74 8.38
N GLU A 80 16.90 -12.59 8.06
CA GLU A 80 16.25 -11.31 7.79
C GLU A 80 15.93 -10.54 9.09
N ILE A 81 16.38 -9.27 9.16
CA ILE A 81 16.03 -8.38 10.26
C ILE A 81 14.60 -7.86 10.06
N LEU A 82 13.65 -8.35 10.86
CA LEU A 82 12.28 -7.82 10.86
C LEU A 82 12.24 -6.37 11.40
N PRO A 83 11.50 -5.45 10.75
CA PRO A 83 11.34 -4.08 11.22
C PRO A 83 10.81 -3.99 12.65
N SER A 84 11.70 -3.66 13.58
CA SER A 84 11.41 -3.45 15.00
C SER A 84 11.23 -1.96 15.31
N ARG A 85 10.40 -1.60 16.29
CA ARG A 85 10.30 -0.20 16.77
C ARG A 85 11.66 0.39 17.17
N LYS A 86 12.61 -0.43 17.64
CA LYS A 86 13.99 0.01 17.93
C LYS A 86 14.78 0.31 16.66
N HIS A 87 14.75 -0.60 15.68
CA HIS A 87 15.44 -0.45 14.39
C HIS A 87 14.90 0.76 13.60
N LEU A 88 13.58 0.95 13.54
CA LEU A 88 12.96 2.11 12.89
C LEU A 88 13.44 3.45 13.50
N LYS A 89 13.78 3.49 14.81
CA LYS A 89 14.33 4.71 15.44
C LYS A 89 15.77 5.02 15.00
N GLN A 90 16.48 4.08 14.38
CA GLN A 90 17.85 4.27 13.89
C GLN A 90 17.87 4.70 12.42
N CYS A 91 17.01 4.09 11.59
CA CYS A 91 16.80 4.47 10.19
C CYS A 91 15.98 5.77 10.09
N THR A 92 16.60 6.93 10.35
CA THR A 92 16.02 8.27 10.15
C THR A 92 16.58 8.92 8.89
N MET A 93 15.88 9.91 8.34
CA MET A 93 16.37 10.68 7.18
C MET A 93 17.72 11.36 7.50
N ALA A 94 17.88 11.87 8.72
CA ALA A 94 19.13 12.47 9.20
C ALA A 94 20.31 11.49 9.35
N ASN A 95 20.04 10.19 9.54
CA ASN A 95 21.07 9.13 9.60
C ASN A 95 21.22 8.38 8.27
N SER A 96 20.49 8.79 7.22
CA SER A 96 20.49 8.13 5.92
C SER A 96 21.74 8.47 5.13
N SER A 97 22.30 7.48 4.42
CA SER A 97 23.31 7.74 3.39
C SER A 97 22.72 8.20 2.05
N CYS A 98 21.39 8.34 1.95
CA CYS A 98 20.72 8.82 0.74
C CYS A 98 20.32 10.29 0.91
N HIS A 99 20.90 11.16 0.09
CA HIS A 99 20.68 12.60 0.13
C HIS A 99 19.66 13.12 -0.92
N ILE A 100 19.16 12.23 -1.79
CA ILE A 100 18.10 12.52 -2.76
C ILE A 100 16.88 13.09 -2.03
N ARG A 101 16.43 14.27 -2.47
CA ARG A 101 15.26 14.96 -1.94
C ARG A 101 14.04 14.61 -2.79
N VAL A 102 12.92 14.30 -2.14
CA VAL A 102 11.63 14.09 -2.80
C VAL A 102 10.57 14.90 -2.07
N ALA A 103 9.91 15.80 -2.80
CA ALA A 103 8.84 16.63 -2.26
C ALA A 103 7.50 16.23 -2.88
N ILE A 104 6.45 16.23 -2.07
CA ILE A 104 5.07 16.07 -2.55
C ILE A 104 4.39 17.43 -2.45
N ASP A 105 3.99 17.94 -3.60
CA ASP A 105 3.36 19.25 -3.78
C ASP A 105 1.86 19.17 -3.50
N LEU A 106 1.39 19.86 -2.46
CA LEU A 106 -0.01 19.78 -2.00
C LEU A 106 -0.86 20.99 -2.38
N ASP A 107 -0.41 21.84 -3.30
CA ASP A 107 -1.13 23.02 -3.81
C ASP A 107 -2.33 22.68 -4.73
N PHE A 108 -3.00 21.56 -4.46
CA PHE A 108 -4.09 20.98 -5.26
C PHE A 108 -5.36 20.68 -4.45
N ASP A 109 -5.44 21.17 -3.21
CA ASP A 109 -6.55 20.92 -2.27
C ASP A 109 -7.93 21.35 -2.81
N ASP A 110 -7.99 22.35 -3.69
CA ASP A 110 -9.23 22.80 -4.32
C ASP A 110 -9.65 21.95 -5.54
N LEU A 111 -8.75 21.16 -6.11
CA LEU A 111 -9.04 20.23 -7.20
C LEU A 111 -9.56 18.86 -6.69
N MET A 112 -9.45 18.60 -5.38
CA MET A 112 -9.87 17.34 -4.77
C MET A 112 -11.14 17.48 -3.95
N ASN A 113 -12.15 16.66 -4.27
CA ASN A 113 -13.28 16.46 -3.37
C ASN A 113 -12.84 15.70 -2.09
N PRO A 114 -13.59 15.74 -0.98
CA PRO A 114 -13.18 15.13 0.29
C PRO A 114 -12.87 13.63 0.24
N ARG A 115 -13.46 12.88 -0.70
CA ARG A 115 -13.17 11.45 -0.87
C ARG A 115 -11.79 11.23 -1.50
N ASP A 116 -11.42 12.07 -2.46
CA ASP A 116 -10.15 11.99 -3.16
C ASP A 116 -9.00 12.62 -2.36
N LEU A 117 -9.26 13.71 -1.64
CA LEU A 117 -8.33 14.24 -0.62
C LEU A 117 -7.99 13.16 0.43
N GLY A 118 -9.01 12.45 0.93
CA GLY A 118 -8.84 11.30 1.83
C GLY A 118 -8.18 10.07 1.17
N LYS A 119 -7.95 10.04 -0.15
CA LYS A 119 -7.06 9.08 -0.84
C LYS A 119 -5.65 9.64 -0.97
N CYS A 120 -5.49 10.93 -1.28
CA CYS A 120 -4.20 11.60 -1.33
C CYS A 120 -3.47 11.42 0.02
N VAL A 121 -4.09 11.80 1.13
CA VAL A 121 -3.52 11.62 2.47
C VAL A 121 -3.10 10.17 2.73
N LYS A 122 -3.88 9.16 2.30
CA LYS A 122 -3.49 7.74 2.44
C LYS A 122 -2.27 7.37 1.60
N GLN A 123 -2.07 7.99 0.43
CA GLN A 123 -0.84 7.82 -0.35
C GLN A 123 0.35 8.50 0.34
N LEU A 124 0.17 9.69 0.94
CA LEU A 124 1.21 10.32 1.79
C LEU A 124 1.61 9.42 2.97
N MET A 125 0.64 8.82 3.67
CA MET A 125 0.89 7.83 4.73
C MET A 125 1.69 6.62 4.21
N ARG A 126 1.42 6.18 2.97
CA ARG A 126 2.14 5.08 2.33
C ARG A 126 3.57 5.47 1.99
N CYS A 127 3.80 6.65 1.39
CA CYS A 127 5.14 7.19 1.11
C CYS A 127 5.99 7.22 2.39
N TYR A 128 5.47 7.83 3.46
CA TYR A 128 6.12 7.84 4.77
C TYR A 128 6.41 6.42 5.30
N THR A 129 5.43 5.51 5.25
CA THR A 129 5.59 4.13 5.75
C THR A 129 6.64 3.34 4.96
N LEU A 130 6.78 3.60 3.67
CA LEU A 130 7.83 3.01 2.83
C LEU A 130 9.20 3.59 3.19
N ASN A 131 9.31 4.93 3.22
CA ASN A 131 10.56 5.63 3.47
C ASN A 131 11.19 5.21 4.81
N ARG A 132 10.38 5.19 5.88
CA ARG A 132 10.79 4.79 7.24
C ARG A 132 11.20 3.32 7.37
N ARG A 133 11.00 2.50 6.33
CA ARG A 133 11.38 1.08 6.27
C ARG A 133 12.49 0.81 5.26
N ALA A 134 12.94 1.81 4.52
CA ALA A 134 14.15 1.69 3.72
C ALA A 134 15.37 1.61 4.64
N ALA A 135 16.44 0.97 4.17
CA ALA A 135 17.73 0.99 4.85
C ALA A 135 18.28 2.42 4.90
N ASN A 136 18.20 3.12 3.76
CA ASN A 136 18.56 4.52 3.58
C ASN A 136 17.30 5.29 3.11
N PRO A 137 16.54 5.92 4.03
CA PRO A 137 15.40 6.77 3.67
C PRO A 137 15.82 7.95 2.78
N MET A 138 15.03 8.29 1.76
CA MET A 138 15.18 9.56 1.02
C MET A 138 14.74 10.73 1.90
N GLN A 139 15.20 11.94 1.57
CA GLN A 139 14.81 13.16 2.30
C GLN A 139 13.40 13.59 1.82
N LEU A 140 12.37 13.27 2.61
CA LEU A 140 10.95 13.42 2.25
C LEU A 140 10.34 14.73 2.79
N TYR A 141 9.74 15.50 1.88
CA TYR A 141 9.06 16.76 2.16
C TYR A 141 7.59 16.70 1.72
N PHE A 142 6.71 17.36 2.48
CA PHE A 142 5.37 17.73 2.02
C PHE A 142 5.31 19.26 1.99
N THR A 143 5.23 19.86 0.80
CA THR A 143 5.21 21.31 0.57
C THR A 143 3.80 21.79 0.28
N SER A 144 3.53 23.08 0.48
CA SER A 144 2.16 23.63 0.43
C SER A 144 1.22 22.93 1.44
N PHE A 145 1.75 22.40 2.54
CA PHE A 145 1.04 21.58 3.54
C PHE A 145 0.23 22.45 4.51
N ASN A 146 -0.80 23.09 3.97
CA ASN A 146 -1.74 23.91 4.71
C ASN A 146 -3.19 23.44 4.43
N GLY A 147 -4.19 24.28 4.66
CA GLY A 147 -5.54 24.07 4.13
C GLY A 147 -6.21 22.74 4.50
N LYS A 148 -6.76 22.06 3.50
CA LYS A 148 -7.60 20.87 3.66
C LYS A 148 -6.76 19.60 3.85
N SER A 149 -5.61 19.49 3.17
CA SER A 149 -4.66 18.39 3.31
C SER A 149 -4.12 18.30 4.73
N GLN A 150 -3.77 19.44 5.34
CA GLN A 150 -3.37 19.51 6.74
C GLN A 150 -4.50 19.06 7.68
N GLN A 151 -5.73 19.55 7.46
CA GLN A 151 -6.92 19.13 8.24
C GLN A 151 -7.23 17.64 8.10
N GLU A 152 -7.16 17.07 6.90
CA GLU A 152 -7.40 15.63 6.66
C GLU A 152 -6.26 14.78 7.25
N MET A 153 -5.01 15.24 7.17
CA MET A 153 -3.86 14.59 7.81
C MET A 153 -4.00 14.57 9.33
N SER A 154 -4.49 15.65 9.95
CA SER A 154 -4.63 15.79 11.41
C SER A 154 -5.44 14.68 12.09
N LYS A 155 -6.32 14.00 11.33
CA LYS A 155 -7.13 12.85 11.78
C LYS A 155 -6.27 11.61 12.08
N ASN A 156 -4.98 11.62 11.73
CA ASN A 156 -4.03 10.55 11.97
C ASN A 156 -3.14 10.90 13.19
N ASN A 157 -3.49 10.35 14.36
CA ASN A 157 -2.79 10.64 15.61
C ASN A 157 -1.27 10.47 15.50
N GLY A 158 -0.53 11.53 15.83
CA GLY A 158 0.93 11.52 15.89
C GLY A 158 1.64 11.76 14.55
N TYR A 159 0.95 12.25 13.51
CA TYR A 159 1.58 12.66 12.24
C TYR A 159 2.66 13.75 12.43
N SER A 160 2.48 14.64 13.41
CA SER A 160 3.46 15.69 13.77
C SER A 160 4.80 15.14 14.32
N ASN A 161 4.85 13.87 14.72
CA ASN A 161 6.07 13.19 15.15
C ASN A 161 6.70 12.35 14.02
N TRP A 162 6.29 12.57 12.77
CA TRP A 162 6.87 11.87 11.63
C TRP A 162 8.19 12.51 11.21
N ASP A 163 9.13 11.65 10.87
CA ASP A 163 10.40 12.00 10.22
C ASP A 163 10.10 12.32 8.74
N VAL A 164 9.56 13.52 8.54
CA VAL A 164 9.14 14.17 7.28
C VAL A 164 9.28 15.69 7.48
N HIS A 165 9.73 16.39 6.46
CA HIS A 165 9.71 17.86 6.45
C HIS A 165 8.35 18.39 5.99
N PHE A 166 7.50 18.75 6.94
CA PHE A 166 6.27 19.49 6.64
C PHE A 166 6.61 20.97 6.39
N LYS A 167 6.11 21.50 5.28
CA LYS A 167 6.34 22.87 4.81
C LYS A 167 5.03 23.49 4.34
N GLU A 168 4.65 24.63 4.91
CA GLU A 168 3.46 25.38 4.51
C GLU A 168 3.71 26.16 3.21
N GLU A 169 4.98 26.48 2.98
CA GLU A 169 5.56 27.17 1.82
C GLU A 169 5.53 26.29 0.54
N MET A 170 5.42 26.92 -0.63
CA MET A 170 5.50 26.24 -1.93
C MET A 170 6.92 25.69 -2.18
N TYR A 171 7.05 24.59 -2.93
CA TYR A 171 8.35 23.96 -3.19
C TYR A 171 9.40 24.90 -3.83
N THR A 172 8.99 25.90 -4.62
CA THR A 172 9.89 26.93 -5.19
C THR A 172 10.43 27.95 -4.16
N GLU A 173 9.84 28.01 -2.97
CA GLU A 173 10.32 28.83 -1.84
C GLU A 173 11.19 28.00 -0.88
N VAL A 174 10.98 26.68 -0.85
CA VAL A 174 11.73 25.73 -0.02
C VAL A 174 13.06 25.31 -0.66
N PHE A 175 13.13 25.27 -2.00
CA PHE A 175 14.28 24.78 -2.76
C PHE A 175 14.76 25.78 -3.82
N GLN A 176 16.04 25.69 -4.16
CA GLN A 176 16.64 26.44 -5.27
C GLN A 176 16.07 25.96 -6.62
N THR A 177 15.84 26.88 -7.55
CA THR A 177 15.12 26.62 -8.82
C THR A 177 15.84 25.60 -9.68
N GLU A 178 17.17 25.67 -9.70
CA GLU A 178 18.10 24.79 -10.38
C GLU A 178 18.15 23.36 -9.83
N ASP A 179 17.73 23.13 -8.58
CA ASP A 179 17.65 21.81 -7.97
C ASP A 179 16.34 21.08 -8.29
N ILE A 180 15.30 21.81 -8.70
CA ILE A 180 13.94 21.30 -8.83
C ILE A 180 13.75 20.55 -10.15
N VAL A 181 13.31 19.30 -10.06
CA VAL A 181 12.83 18.48 -11.19
C VAL A 181 11.40 18.04 -10.92
N TYR A 182 10.42 18.63 -11.62
CA TYR A 182 9.01 18.24 -11.48
C TYR A 182 8.71 16.96 -12.27
N LEU A 183 8.28 15.90 -11.58
CA LEU A 183 7.95 14.63 -12.22
C LEU A 183 6.51 14.65 -12.77
N THR A 184 6.39 14.48 -14.08
CA THR A 184 5.11 14.54 -14.79
C THR A 184 5.10 13.63 -16.02
N SER A 185 4.00 12.93 -16.26
CA SER A 185 3.88 11.92 -17.33
C SER A 185 3.85 12.49 -18.74
N GLU A 186 3.59 13.79 -18.88
CA GLU A 186 3.45 14.51 -20.14
C GLU A 186 4.75 15.21 -20.57
N SER A 187 5.84 15.10 -19.79
CA SER A 187 7.13 15.72 -20.10
C SER A 187 7.88 14.98 -21.21
N ASP A 188 8.34 15.71 -22.22
CA ASP A 188 9.21 15.19 -23.28
C ASP A 188 10.59 14.73 -22.75
N ASN A 189 11.12 15.36 -21.69
CA ASN A 189 12.34 14.92 -21.03
C ASN A 189 12.09 13.64 -20.21
N VAL A 190 13.05 12.71 -20.19
CA VAL A 190 12.99 11.46 -19.41
C VAL A 190 14.07 11.44 -18.33
N VAL A 191 13.73 11.04 -17.10
CA VAL A 191 14.73 10.85 -16.03
C VAL A 191 15.45 9.52 -16.17
N THR A 192 16.74 9.55 -16.50
CA THR A 192 17.57 8.35 -16.69
C THR A 192 18.29 7.92 -15.42
N THR A 193 18.69 8.88 -14.57
CA THR A 193 19.40 8.65 -13.31
C THR A 193 18.86 9.58 -12.22
N LEU A 194 19.02 9.19 -10.95
CA LEU A 194 18.70 10.06 -9.82
C LEU A 194 19.98 10.75 -9.33
N ASP A 195 19.90 12.07 -9.18
CA ASP A 195 20.99 12.94 -8.74
C ASP A 195 20.72 13.39 -7.29
N GLU A 196 21.69 13.19 -6.40
CA GLU A 196 21.59 13.58 -4.98
C GLU A 196 21.57 15.10 -4.79
N SER A 197 22.08 15.86 -5.76
CA SER A 197 21.99 17.31 -5.79
C SER A 197 20.55 17.79 -6.01
N LYS A 198 19.64 16.98 -6.54
CA LYS A 198 18.30 17.42 -6.97
C LYS A 198 17.19 17.14 -5.97
N VAL A 199 16.07 17.83 -6.17
CA VAL A 199 14.79 17.55 -5.53
C VAL A 199 13.74 17.18 -6.58
N TYR A 200 13.17 15.98 -6.44
CA TYR A 200 12.15 15.47 -7.32
C TYR A 200 10.76 15.79 -6.77
N ILE A 201 9.98 16.60 -7.50
CA ILE A 201 8.63 16.99 -7.08
C ILE A 201 7.61 16.00 -7.63
N ILE A 202 6.70 15.52 -6.78
CA ILE A 202 5.56 14.69 -7.15
C ILE A 202 4.28 15.50 -6.88
N GLY A 203 3.43 15.67 -7.89
CA GLY A 203 2.13 16.32 -7.69
C GLY A 203 1.24 15.50 -6.74
N GLY A 204 0.87 16.10 -5.60
CA GLY A 204 0.03 15.50 -4.56
C GLY A 204 -1.46 15.45 -4.89
N LEU A 205 -1.79 15.11 -6.14
CA LEU A 205 -3.13 15.15 -6.70
C LEU A 205 -3.73 13.75 -6.87
N VAL A 206 -5.02 13.62 -6.54
CA VAL A 206 -5.82 12.42 -6.86
C VAL A 206 -7.06 12.83 -7.64
N ASP A 207 -6.94 12.84 -8.96
CA ASP A 207 -7.95 13.33 -9.90
C ASP A 207 -8.52 12.26 -10.86
N HIS A 208 -7.99 11.02 -10.78
CA HIS A 208 -8.23 9.93 -11.74
C HIS A 208 -7.78 10.26 -13.18
N ASN A 209 -6.78 11.15 -13.34
CA ASN A 209 -6.30 11.72 -14.59
C ASN A 209 -7.44 12.44 -15.37
N GLY A 210 -8.08 13.38 -14.68
CA GLY A 210 -8.99 14.38 -15.23
C GLY A 210 -8.28 15.68 -15.63
N HIS A 211 -7.26 16.10 -14.88
CA HIS A 211 -6.45 17.30 -15.12
C HIS A 211 -5.15 16.97 -15.88
N LYS A 212 -5.30 16.37 -17.08
CA LYS A 212 -4.18 15.97 -17.95
C LYS A 212 -3.16 17.09 -18.15
N GLY A 213 -1.88 16.79 -17.92
CA GLY A 213 -0.77 17.72 -18.11
C GLY A 213 -0.77 18.94 -17.18
N LEU A 214 -1.58 19.00 -16.12
CA LEU A 214 -1.59 20.13 -15.18
C LEU A 214 -0.20 20.39 -14.59
N CYS A 215 0.44 19.34 -14.06
CA CYS A 215 1.78 19.43 -13.48
C CYS A 215 2.85 19.83 -14.51
N HIS A 216 2.69 19.44 -15.77
CA HIS A 216 3.58 19.86 -16.86
C HIS A 216 3.48 21.36 -17.11
N LYS A 217 2.26 21.87 -17.31
CA LYS A 217 2.00 23.30 -17.54
C LYS A 217 2.51 24.17 -16.40
N LEU A 218 2.28 23.76 -15.15
CA LEU A 218 2.79 24.46 -13.97
C LEU A 218 4.33 24.51 -13.95
N ALA A 219 5.00 23.44 -14.41
CA ALA A 219 6.46 23.42 -14.51
C ALA A 219 6.98 24.32 -15.65
N GLU A 220 6.34 24.30 -16.82
CA GLU A 220 6.64 25.18 -17.96
C GLU A 220 6.44 26.67 -17.60
N GLU A 221 5.31 27.00 -16.98
CA GLU A 221 4.95 28.36 -16.55
C GLU A 221 5.94 28.91 -15.51
N LYS A 222 6.37 28.06 -14.56
CA LYS A 222 7.39 28.39 -13.55
C LYS A 222 8.83 28.28 -14.07
N LYS A 223 9.04 27.78 -15.29
CA LYS A 223 10.34 27.56 -15.95
C LYS A 223 11.31 26.71 -15.13
N ILE A 224 10.78 25.72 -14.42
CA ILE A 224 11.56 24.71 -13.67
C ILE A 224 11.82 23.49 -14.56
N ALA A 225 12.85 22.70 -14.25
CA ALA A 225 13.07 21.46 -14.97
C ALA A 225 11.93 20.46 -14.69
N HIS A 226 11.58 19.66 -15.68
CA HIS A 226 10.55 18.62 -15.57
C HIS A 226 10.97 17.36 -16.33
N ALA A 227 10.52 16.19 -15.87
CA ALA A 227 10.84 14.91 -16.47
C ALA A 227 9.72 13.87 -16.28
N GLN A 228 9.55 12.95 -17.24
CA GLN A 228 8.75 11.73 -17.07
C GLN A 228 9.65 10.57 -16.59
N LEU A 229 9.06 9.59 -15.90
CA LEU A 229 9.74 8.33 -15.59
C LEU A 229 9.96 7.51 -16.87
N PRO A 230 11.04 6.71 -16.99
CA PRO A 230 11.39 5.92 -18.18
C PRO A 230 10.51 4.66 -18.35
N ILE A 231 9.22 4.73 -18.00
CA ILE A 231 8.25 3.64 -18.08
C ILE A 231 8.17 3.10 -19.52
N SER A 232 8.22 4.00 -20.49
CA SER A 232 8.10 3.73 -21.93
C SER A 232 9.19 2.80 -22.48
N GLU A 233 10.40 2.83 -21.89
CA GLU A 233 11.57 2.08 -22.34
C GLU A 233 11.52 0.63 -21.86
N PHE A 234 11.00 0.40 -20.64
CA PHE A 234 11.04 -0.90 -19.99
C PHE A 234 9.70 -1.63 -19.93
N LEU A 235 8.58 -0.94 -20.19
CA LEU A 235 7.24 -1.49 -19.96
C LEU A 235 6.18 -0.95 -20.94
N GLU A 236 5.71 -1.84 -21.82
CA GLU A 236 4.57 -1.55 -22.68
C GLU A 236 3.27 -1.67 -21.87
N LEU A 237 2.67 -0.54 -21.51
CA LEU A 237 1.43 -0.49 -20.74
C LEU A 237 0.21 -0.41 -21.67
N LYS A 238 -0.72 -1.37 -21.56
CA LYS A 238 -2.04 -1.29 -22.24
C LYS A 238 -2.93 -0.15 -21.72
N THR A 239 -2.55 0.49 -20.63
CA THR A 239 -3.27 1.59 -19.98
C THR A 239 -2.41 2.86 -19.97
N ARG A 240 -3.03 4.02 -19.70
CA ARG A 240 -2.32 5.29 -19.53
C ARG A 240 -1.12 5.16 -18.58
N LYS A 241 -0.02 5.86 -18.89
CA LYS A 241 1.26 5.83 -18.15
C LYS A 241 1.26 6.65 -16.84
N VAL A 242 0.12 7.21 -16.44
CA VAL A 242 -0.04 7.96 -15.18
C VAL A 242 -0.07 7.01 -13.99
N LEU A 243 0.80 7.26 -13.02
CA LEU A 243 0.93 6.50 -11.77
C LEU A 243 0.34 7.29 -10.59
N THR A 244 0.17 6.63 -9.44
CA THR A 244 -0.25 7.29 -8.20
C THR A 244 0.98 7.78 -7.42
N ILE A 245 0.77 8.75 -6.53
CA ILE A 245 1.82 9.41 -5.72
C ILE A 245 2.70 8.36 -5.02
N ASP A 246 2.07 7.36 -4.41
CA ASP A 246 2.75 6.29 -3.69
C ASP A 246 3.51 5.31 -4.59
N HIS A 247 3.04 5.04 -5.82
CA HIS A 247 3.80 4.23 -6.77
C HIS A 247 5.03 4.99 -7.29
N VAL A 248 4.90 6.28 -7.65
CA VAL A 248 6.05 7.11 -8.06
C VAL A 248 7.09 7.14 -6.94
N PHE A 249 6.67 7.41 -5.71
CA PHE A 249 7.56 7.39 -4.55
C PHE A 249 8.21 6.02 -4.31
N GLU A 250 7.47 4.91 -4.40
CA GLU A 250 8.04 3.55 -4.19
C GLU A 250 9.04 3.16 -5.30
N ILE A 251 8.86 3.67 -6.53
CA ILE A 251 9.81 3.50 -7.64
C ILE A 251 11.10 4.29 -7.36
N LEU A 252 11.01 5.58 -7.03
CA LEU A 252 12.18 6.41 -6.69
C LEU A 252 12.96 5.83 -5.50
N LEU A 253 12.26 5.35 -4.47
CA LEU A 253 12.86 4.68 -3.30
C LEU A 253 13.53 3.34 -3.67
N GLY A 254 13.05 2.67 -4.73
CA GLY A 254 13.70 1.49 -5.28
C GLY A 254 15.00 1.82 -6.01
N VAL A 255 14.97 2.82 -6.88
CA VAL A 255 16.13 3.23 -7.69
C VAL A 255 17.23 3.87 -6.83
N SER A 256 16.87 4.70 -5.85
CA SER A 256 17.84 5.24 -4.86
C SER A 256 18.47 4.17 -3.96
N ALA A 257 17.83 3.01 -3.83
CA ALA A 257 18.40 1.83 -3.17
C ALA A 257 19.21 0.91 -4.12
N GLY A 258 19.47 1.34 -5.36
CA GLY A 258 20.30 0.63 -6.34
C GLY A 258 19.55 -0.36 -7.25
N LEU A 259 18.21 -0.36 -7.27
CA LEU A 259 17.46 -1.14 -8.26
C LEU A 259 17.52 -0.48 -9.65
N THR A 260 17.49 -1.29 -10.70
CA THR A 260 17.24 -0.76 -12.06
C THR A 260 15.82 -0.20 -12.14
N TRP A 261 15.58 0.75 -13.06
CA TRP A 261 14.23 1.25 -13.35
C TRP A 261 13.26 0.12 -13.66
N LYS A 262 13.68 -0.85 -14.48
CA LYS A 262 12.89 -2.05 -14.83
C LYS A 262 12.47 -2.83 -13.58
N ASP A 263 13.41 -3.14 -12.69
CA ASP A 263 13.10 -3.90 -11.46
C ASP A 263 12.22 -3.11 -10.50
N ALA A 264 12.43 -1.80 -10.38
CA ALA A 264 11.57 -0.92 -9.61
C ALA A 264 10.13 -0.89 -10.16
N PHE A 265 9.96 -0.79 -11.49
CA PHE A 265 8.64 -0.88 -12.13
C PHE A 265 7.98 -2.25 -11.92
N LEU A 266 8.70 -3.36 -12.12
CA LEU A 266 8.19 -4.73 -11.94
C LEU A 266 7.79 -5.04 -10.48
N LYS A 267 8.51 -4.47 -9.51
CA LYS A 267 8.23 -4.60 -8.07
C LYS A 267 6.97 -3.84 -7.64
N VAL A 268 6.75 -2.65 -8.20
CA VAL A 268 5.70 -1.72 -7.75
C VAL A 268 4.40 -1.86 -8.56
N LEU A 269 4.50 -2.10 -9.87
CA LEU A 269 3.33 -2.14 -10.75
C LEU A 269 2.69 -3.54 -10.77
N PRO A 270 1.35 -3.66 -10.57
CA PRO A 270 0.69 -4.96 -10.59
C PRO A 270 0.85 -5.67 -11.95
N GLN A 271 1.22 -6.96 -11.94
CA GLN A 271 1.53 -7.74 -13.14
C GLN A 271 0.48 -7.61 -14.27
N ARG A 272 -0.81 -7.50 -13.92
CA ARG A 272 -1.92 -7.28 -14.87
C ARG A 272 -1.87 -5.98 -15.70
N LYS A 273 -0.98 -5.03 -15.37
CA LYS A 273 -0.74 -3.80 -16.16
C LYS A 273 0.34 -3.98 -17.22
N MET A 274 1.19 -4.99 -17.08
CA MET A 274 2.32 -5.24 -17.98
C MET A 274 1.79 -5.91 -19.26
N ALA A 275 2.02 -5.32 -20.44
CA ALA A 275 2.08 -6.13 -21.65
C ALA A 275 3.40 -6.90 -21.67
N VAL A 276 3.42 -8.03 -22.37
CA VAL A 276 4.62 -8.84 -22.57
C VAL A 276 5.65 -7.99 -23.32
N GLY A 277 6.81 -7.76 -22.71
CA GLY A 277 7.84 -6.92 -23.32
C GLY A 277 8.41 -7.56 -24.59
N LYS A 278 8.82 -6.71 -25.54
CA LYS A 278 9.70 -7.14 -26.63
C LYS A 278 10.96 -7.77 -26.03
N GLN A 279 11.30 -8.98 -26.48
CA GLN A 279 12.64 -9.51 -26.28
C GLN A 279 13.59 -8.84 -27.26
N GLU A 280 14.86 -8.72 -26.88
CA GLU A 280 15.93 -8.35 -27.81
C GLU A 280 16.35 -9.61 -28.55
N ASP A 281 16.25 -9.60 -29.88
CA ASP A 281 16.59 -10.76 -30.71
C ASP A 281 18.10 -11.03 -30.69
N SER A 282 18.47 -12.27 -30.37
CA SER A 282 19.71 -12.89 -30.87
C SER A 282 19.32 -14.18 -31.61
N CYS A 283 19.86 -14.35 -32.82
CA CYS A 283 19.22 -15.16 -33.85
C CYS A 283 19.74 -16.60 -33.91
N SER A 284 18.83 -17.59 -33.89
CA SER A 284 19.00 -18.86 -34.61
C SER A 284 17.66 -19.60 -34.81
N ASN A 285 17.24 -19.74 -36.08
CA ASN A 285 16.20 -20.68 -36.55
C ASN A 285 16.53 -22.14 -36.15
N SER A 286 15.63 -23.12 -36.04
CA SER A 286 14.16 -23.29 -36.27
C SER A 286 13.69 -24.50 -35.40
N THR A 287 12.45 -25.04 -35.37
CA THR A 287 11.24 -25.00 -36.24
C THR A 287 9.94 -24.95 -35.40
N GLU A 288 8.80 -24.67 -36.05
CA GLU A 288 7.46 -24.83 -35.48
C GLU A 288 6.90 -26.25 -35.75
N GLU A 289 6.23 -26.88 -34.77
CA GLU A 289 4.81 -27.27 -34.94
C GLU A 289 4.09 -27.63 -33.63
N SER A 290 2.98 -26.93 -33.38
CA SER A 290 1.74 -27.33 -32.71
C SER A 290 1.76 -28.18 -31.41
N CYS A 291 1.20 -27.61 -30.32
CA CYS A 291 0.00 -28.20 -29.73
C CYS A 291 -0.90 -27.15 -29.08
N SER A 292 -2.22 -27.34 -29.20
CA SER A 292 -3.27 -26.43 -28.73
C SER A 292 -4.02 -26.99 -27.51
N LYS A 293 -4.88 -26.15 -26.90
CA LYS A 293 -5.69 -26.38 -25.66
C LYS A 293 -4.82 -26.16 -24.40
N LEU A 294 -5.24 -25.37 -23.42
CA LEU A 294 -6.60 -25.26 -22.86
C LEU A 294 -7.10 -23.81 -22.73
N GLN A 295 -8.30 -23.57 -23.26
CA GLN A 295 -9.14 -22.41 -22.96
C GLN A 295 -10.59 -22.88 -22.87
N THR A 296 -11.26 -22.63 -21.75
CA THR A 296 -12.73 -22.58 -21.51
C THR A 296 -12.90 -22.17 -20.04
N GLN A 297 -13.09 -20.87 -19.75
CA GLN A 297 -14.36 -20.25 -19.31
C GLN A 297 -14.61 -20.41 -17.78
N CYS A 298 -15.33 -19.53 -17.07
CA CYS A 298 -16.45 -18.69 -17.51
C CYS A 298 -16.27 -17.17 -17.38
N GLN A 299 -16.83 -16.46 -18.35
CA GLN A 299 -17.20 -15.06 -18.25
C GLN A 299 -18.61 -14.91 -17.66
N ASN A 300 -18.87 -13.72 -17.13
CA ASN A 300 -20.13 -12.97 -17.14
C ASN A 300 -21.47 -13.71 -16.98
N THR A 301 -22.21 -13.34 -15.93
CA THR A 301 -23.66 -13.18 -16.01
C THR A 301 -24.05 -11.75 -15.62
N GLU A 302 -24.73 -11.07 -16.54
CA GLU A 302 -25.39 -9.79 -16.28
C GLU A 302 -26.68 -10.02 -15.49
N ILE A 303 -27.10 -9.00 -14.74
CA ILE A 303 -28.36 -9.03 -13.98
C ILE A 303 -29.46 -8.41 -14.85
N VAL A 304 -30.37 -9.25 -15.35
CA VAL A 304 -31.64 -8.82 -15.97
C VAL A 304 -32.80 -9.26 -15.07
N VAL A 305 -33.78 -8.37 -14.91
CA VAL A 305 -34.95 -8.56 -14.05
C VAL A 305 -36.07 -9.28 -14.83
N GLY A 306 -36.63 -10.35 -14.28
CA GLY A 306 -37.74 -11.10 -14.88
C GLY A 306 -38.51 -11.93 -13.84
N LYS A 307 -39.84 -11.91 -13.95
CA LYS A 307 -40.84 -12.44 -13.01
C LYS A 307 -40.93 -13.98 -12.93
N GLU A 308 -41.72 -14.42 -11.95
CA GLU A 308 -42.27 -15.78 -11.75
C GLU A 308 -42.79 -16.45 -13.04
N GLU A 309 -42.62 -17.77 -13.16
CA GLU A 309 -43.73 -18.72 -13.04
C GLU A 309 -43.25 -20.18 -12.88
N ASP A 310 -44.17 -21.07 -12.50
CA ASP A 310 -43.96 -22.42 -11.99
C ASP A 310 -44.08 -23.52 -13.07
N LYS A 311 -43.22 -24.55 -13.01
CA LYS A 311 -43.61 -25.96 -13.26
C LYS A 311 -42.50 -27.00 -13.03
N THR A 312 -42.93 -28.08 -12.38
CA THR A 312 -42.27 -29.38 -12.18
C THR A 312 -41.89 -30.13 -13.48
N GLN A 313 -40.81 -30.93 -13.45
CA GLN A 313 -40.86 -32.42 -13.54
C GLN A 313 -39.48 -33.11 -13.42
N ASN A 314 -39.49 -34.38 -12.99
CA ASN A 314 -38.32 -35.26 -12.81
C ASN A 314 -37.77 -35.80 -14.15
N SER A 315 -36.46 -36.10 -14.18
CA SER A 315 -35.99 -37.39 -14.71
C SER A 315 -34.62 -37.77 -14.11
N THR A 316 -34.38 -39.08 -13.97
CA THR A 316 -33.19 -39.72 -13.37
C THR A 316 -32.37 -40.42 -14.48
N MET A 317 -31.24 -41.02 -14.11
CA MET A 317 -30.40 -41.96 -14.91
C MET A 317 -29.40 -41.27 -15.86
N GLU A 318 -28.18 -41.79 -16.12
CA GLU A 318 -27.53 -43.02 -15.62
C GLU A 318 -25.99 -42.94 -15.69
N THR A 319 -25.31 -43.86 -15.02
CA THR A 319 -23.85 -44.06 -15.04
C THR A 319 -23.42 -45.12 -16.08
N CYS A 320 -22.23 -44.98 -16.71
CA CYS A 320 -21.30 -46.10 -16.99
C CYS A 320 -19.94 -45.61 -17.58
N PRO A 321 -18.89 -46.48 -17.68
CA PRO A 321 -17.55 -46.11 -17.21
C PRO A 321 -16.47 -45.97 -18.30
N ILE A 322 -15.28 -45.52 -17.89
CA ILE A 322 -14.05 -45.54 -18.69
C ILE A 322 -13.16 -46.71 -18.23
N SER A 323 -12.74 -47.55 -19.17
CA SER A 323 -11.80 -48.65 -18.94
C SER A 323 -10.33 -48.18 -19.03
N SER A 324 -9.49 -48.77 -18.20
CA SER A 324 -8.03 -48.57 -18.20
C SER A 324 -7.35 -49.39 -19.30
N THR A 325 -6.22 -48.90 -19.81
CA THR A 325 -5.17 -49.77 -20.38
C THR A 325 -3.80 -49.13 -20.21
N GLU A 326 -2.88 -49.86 -19.58
CA GLU A 326 -1.47 -49.47 -19.49
C GLU A 326 -0.79 -49.67 -20.85
N CYS A 327 0.26 -48.89 -21.13
CA CYS A 327 1.35 -49.37 -21.99
C CYS A 327 2.70 -48.98 -21.38
N LYS A 328 3.45 -49.99 -20.96
CA LYS A 328 4.84 -49.91 -20.52
C LYS A 328 5.73 -49.91 -21.76
N ASN A 329 6.86 -49.20 -21.73
CA ASN A 329 8.09 -49.76 -22.30
C ASN A 329 9.36 -49.14 -21.71
N THR A 330 10.36 -50.00 -21.57
CA THR A 330 11.61 -49.76 -20.82
C THR A 330 12.80 -50.25 -21.64
N THR A 331 13.79 -49.40 -21.90
CA THR A 331 15.19 -49.74 -22.28
C THR A 331 15.96 -48.44 -22.48
N LYS A 332 17.27 -48.31 -22.22
CA LYS A 332 18.22 -49.09 -21.38
C LYS A 332 19.43 -48.16 -21.14
N LEU A 333 20.16 -48.36 -20.04
CA LEU A 333 21.46 -47.69 -19.80
C LEU A 333 22.59 -48.40 -20.56
N ASP A 334 23.71 -47.71 -20.76
CA ASP A 334 25.06 -48.19 -20.36
C ASP A 334 26.09 -47.01 -20.29
N PRO A 335 27.24 -47.14 -19.58
CA PRO A 335 27.92 -46.00 -18.93
C PRO A 335 29.46 -45.88 -19.09
N LEU A 336 30.04 -44.80 -18.49
CA LEU A 336 31.49 -44.54 -18.24
C LEU A 336 32.34 -44.25 -19.50
N VAL A 337 33.43 -43.44 -19.49
CA VAL A 337 34.61 -43.43 -18.60
C VAL A 337 35.18 -42.00 -18.38
N SER A 338 36.01 -41.86 -17.34
CA SER A 338 36.70 -40.67 -16.82
C SER A 338 37.91 -40.15 -17.63
N GLY A 339 38.36 -38.93 -17.30
CA GLY A 339 39.65 -38.39 -17.77
C GLY A 339 40.01 -37.03 -17.17
N GLU A 340 40.60 -36.99 -15.97
CA GLU A 340 41.27 -35.81 -15.43
C GLU A 340 42.69 -35.68 -16.02
N LYS A 341 43.16 -34.44 -16.25
CA LYS A 341 44.56 -34.08 -15.93
C LYS A 341 44.81 -32.58 -15.84
N GLU A 342 45.73 -32.24 -14.95
CA GLU A 342 46.10 -30.89 -14.53
C GLU A 342 47.23 -30.26 -15.39
N THR A 343 47.33 -28.93 -15.27
CA THR A 343 48.55 -28.08 -15.24
C THR A 343 49.80 -28.44 -16.07
N SER A 344 50.32 -27.48 -16.86
CA SER A 344 51.50 -26.68 -16.44
C SER A 344 51.96 -25.67 -17.51
N SER A 345 52.42 -24.51 -17.03
CA SER A 345 53.44 -23.59 -17.56
C SER A 345 53.89 -23.65 -19.03
N SER A 346 53.74 -22.52 -19.74
CA SER A 346 54.85 -21.66 -20.21
C SER A 346 54.34 -20.26 -20.55
#